data_AF-J9GJD1-F1
#
_entry.id   AF-J9GJD1-F1
#
_cell.length_a   1.000
_cell.length_b   1.000
_cell.length_c   1.000
_cell.angle_alpha   90.00
_cell.angle_beta   90.00
_cell.angle_gamma   90.00
#
_symmetry.space_group_name_H-M   'P 1'
#
loop_
_entity.id
_entity.type
_entity.pdbx_description
1 polymer ?
#
loop_
_entity_poly.entity_id
_entity_poly.type
_entity_poly.pdbx_seq_one_letter_code
_entity_poly.pdbx_strand_id
1 'polypeptide(L)'
;RLKDKAEAEAFLDSCKGEQFTIDDITKKPVKKSPAPPFTTSTLQQEAARKLGYSVSQTMMIAQRLYESGLITYMRTDSVNLSDLALGTAKEAIVSTYGEKYYKFRQYHTKSKGAQEAHEAIRPTFISNAEISATPQEMKLYELIRKRTIACQMADAELERTTISVGIGGKREKFVATGEVITFDGFLEVYRESLDDENEKEQDNGLLPHVKLNDNLSMIEMVATERFAQRPPRYTEASLVRRLEELGIGRPSTYAPTIQTIQNRGYVAKSDKEGVERSYTILTLSNGEVNEKIKSEIVGADRNKLIPTDIG
;
A
#
# COMPACT_ATOMS: atom_id res chain seq x y z
N ARG A 1 7.09 18.68 -15.73
CA ARG A 1 7.61 19.31 -14.48
C ARG A 1 8.42 20.50 -14.93
N LEU A 2 8.18 21.66 -14.34
CA LEU A 2 8.91 22.89 -14.62
C LEU A 2 10.12 22.94 -13.67
N LYS A 3 11.24 23.48 -14.14
CA LYS A 3 12.55 23.40 -13.47
C LYS A 3 12.65 24.33 -12.27
N ASP A 4 12.12 25.54 -12.42
CA ASP A 4 12.22 26.60 -11.42
C ASP A 4 10.98 27.51 -11.41
N LYS A 5 10.99 28.47 -10.48
CA LYS A 5 9.90 29.42 -10.28
C LYS A 5 9.63 30.27 -11.53
N ALA A 6 10.68 30.75 -12.19
CA ALA A 6 10.51 31.63 -13.35
C ALA A 6 9.82 30.91 -14.51
N GLU A 7 10.18 29.64 -14.73
CA GLU A 7 9.50 28.80 -15.73
C GLU A 7 8.03 28.52 -15.33
N ALA A 8 7.76 28.31 -14.03
CA ALA A 8 6.40 28.14 -13.53
C ALA A 8 5.52 29.39 -13.70
N GLU A 9 6.05 30.57 -13.36
CA GLU A 9 5.36 31.85 -13.57
C GLU A 9 5.08 32.10 -15.04
N ALA A 10 6.09 31.91 -15.91
CA ALA A 10 5.93 32.07 -17.35
C ALA A 10 4.86 31.13 -17.93
N PHE A 11 4.80 29.88 -17.45
CA PHE A 11 3.77 28.94 -17.86
C PHE A 11 2.37 29.38 -17.39
N LEU A 12 2.22 29.78 -16.12
CA LEU A 12 0.95 30.28 -15.58
C LEU A 12 0.48 31.53 -16.33
N ASP A 13 1.35 32.51 -16.55
CA ASP A 13 1.03 33.71 -17.32
C ASP A 13 0.57 33.36 -18.73
N SER A 14 1.23 32.40 -19.38
CA SER A 14 0.85 31.96 -20.71
C SER A 14 -0.53 31.29 -20.75
N CYS A 15 -1.06 30.82 -19.62
CA CYS A 15 -2.37 30.19 -19.51
C CYS A 15 -3.51 31.19 -19.23
N LYS A 16 -3.21 32.49 -19.10
CA LYS A 16 -4.22 33.54 -18.87
C LYS A 16 -5.13 33.69 -20.08
N GLY A 17 -6.43 33.54 -19.87
CA GLY A 17 -7.45 33.69 -20.92
C GLY A 17 -7.49 32.55 -21.94
N GLU A 18 -6.70 31.50 -21.73
CA GLU A 18 -6.73 30.32 -22.59
C GLU A 18 -8.00 29.50 -22.39
N GLN A 19 -8.41 28.80 -23.46
CA GLN A 19 -9.51 27.84 -23.40
C GLN A 19 -8.97 26.46 -23.02
N PHE A 20 -9.70 25.78 -22.14
CA PHE A 20 -9.40 24.43 -21.72
C PHE A 20 -10.43 23.48 -22.31
N THR A 21 -9.96 22.46 -23.01
CA THR A 21 -10.83 21.52 -23.74
C THR A 21 -10.50 20.08 -23.38
N ILE A 22 -11.52 19.23 -23.38
CA ILE A 22 -11.29 17.79 -23.27
C ILE A 22 -10.72 17.26 -24.59
N ASP A 23 -9.42 16.96 -24.60
CA ASP A 23 -8.70 16.48 -25.78
C ASP A 23 -8.85 14.97 -25.99
N ASP A 24 -8.91 14.20 -24.90
CA ASP A 24 -9.03 12.75 -24.94
C ASP A 24 -9.73 12.23 -23.68
N ILE A 25 -10.54 11.18 -23.86
CA ILE A 25 -11.14 10.41 -22.78
C ILE A 25 -10.86 8.94 -23.04
N THR A 26 -9.98 8.37 -22.24
CA THR A 26 -9.65 6.95 -22.31
C THR A 26 -10.28 6.22 -21.14
N LYS A 27 -11.14 5.23 -21.42
CA LYS A 27 -11.67 4.29 -20.43
C LYS A 27 -11.04 2.93 -20.62
N LYS A 28 -10.45 2.37 -19.55
CA LYS A 28 -9.81 1.06 -19.58
C LYS A 28 -10.27 0.20 -18.41
N PRO A 29 -10.66 -1.07 -18.65
CA PRO A 29 -10.86 -2.01 -17.57
C PRO A 29 -9.51 -2.30 -16.90
N VAL A 30 -9.49 -2.25 -15.57
CA VAL A 30 -8.34 -2.55 -14.72
C VAL A 30 -8.74 -3.67 -13.78
N LYS A 31 -7.88 -4.67 -13.65
CA LYS A 31 -8.07 -5.75 -12.67
C LYS A 31 -7.02 -5.64 -11.59
N LYS A 32 -7.45 -5.73 -10.33
CA LYS A 32 -6.57 -5.91 -9.18
C LYS A 32 -6.75 -7.34 -8.68
N SER A 33 -5.65 -8.09 -8.61
CA SER A 33 -5.66 -9.46 -8.08
C SER A 33 -5.31 -9.46 -6.60
N PRO A 34 -5.89 -10.39 -5.81
CA PRO A 34 -5.50 -10.54 -4.42
C PRO A 34 -4.05 -10.98 -4.31
N ALA A 35 -3.43 -10.57 -3.22
CA ALA A 35 -2.09 -11.01 -2.88
C ALA A 35 -2.09 -12.45 -2.30
N PRO A 36 -0.96 -13.17 -2.37
CA PRO A 36 -0.84 -14.54 -1.86
C PRO A 36 -1.11 -14.65 -0.35
N PRO A 37 -1.38 -15.85 0.17
CA PRO A 37 -1.48 -16.09 1.61
C PRO A 37 -0.16 -15.74 2.31
N PHE A 38 -0.22 -15.55 3.63
CA PHE A 38 0.92 -15.04 4.38
C PHE A 38 2.10 -16.01 4.40
N THR A 39 3.27 -15.48 4.13
CA THR A 39 4.56 -15.97 4.63
C THR A 39 4.89 -15.27 5.96
N THR A 40 5.96 -15.67 6.63
CA THR A 40 6.43 -14.99 7.85
C THR A 40 6.77 -13.52 7.60
N SER A 41 7.45 -13.22 6.50
CA SER A 41 7.83 -11.84 6.15
C SER A 41 6.60 -10.97 5.91
N THR A 42 5.67 -11.44 5.08
CA THR A 42 4.47 -10.67 4.73
C THR A 42 3.52 -10.52 5.92
N LEU A 43 3.42 -11.51 6.82
CA LEU A 43 2.67 -11.38 8.07
C LEU A 43 3.27 -10.31 8.99
N GLN A 44 4.60 -10.31 9.17
CA GLN A 44 5.30 -9.31 9.98
C GLN A 44 5.09 -7.89 9.43
N GLN A 45 5.13 -7.73 8.11
CA GLN A 45 4.90 -6.45 7.46
C GLN A 45 3.46 -5.94 7.68
N GLU A 46 2.45 -6.76 7.37
CA GLU A 46 1.05 -6.33 7.48
C GLU A 46 0.60 -6.18 8.94
N ALA A 47 1.10 -7.00 9.88
CA ALA A 47 0.82 -6.82 11.31
C ALA A 47 1.40 -5.51 11.86
N ALA A 48 2.60 -5.11 11.42
CA ALA A 48 3.16 -3.82 11.78
C ALA A 48 2.33 -2.65 11.22
N ARG A 49 1.92 -2.73 9.95
CA ARG A 49 1.14 -1.67 9.29
C ARG A 49 -0.27 -1.52 9.83
N LYS A 50 -0.98 -2.64 10.03
CA LYS A 50 -2.41 -2.65 10.37
C LYS A 50 -2.70 -2.72 11.86
N LEU A 51 -1.84 -3.40 12.62
CA LEU A 51 -2.05 -3.67 14.04
C LEU A 51 -1.05 -2.91 14.93
N GLY A 52 -0.02 -2.29 14.36
CA GLY A 52 1.03 -1.61 15.11
C GLY A 52 1.98 -2.55 15.85
N TYR A 53 1.97 -3.85 15.55
CA TYR A 53 2.78 -4.84 16.25
C TYR A 53 4.24 -4.79 15.78
N SER A 54 5.18 -4.90 16.72
CA SER A 54 6.58 -5.14 16.36
C SER A 54 6.74 -6.51 15.71
N VAL A 55 7.86 -6.74 15.01
CA VAL A 55 8.14 -8.05 14.39
C VAL A 55 8.26 -9.14 15.46
N SER A 56 8.83 -8.80 16.62
CA SER A 56 8.99 -9.70 17.77
C SER A 56 7.63 -10.04 18.41
N GLN A 57 6.79 -9.03 18.63
CA GLN A 57 5.44 -9.22 19.17
C GLN A 57 4.57 -10.07 18.24
N THR A 58 4.61 -9.79 16.93
CA THR A 58 3.89 -10.59 15.92
C THR A 58 4.26 -12.06 16.01
N MET A 59 5.55 -12.38 16.11
CA MET A 59 6.00 -13.78 16.20
C MET A 59 5.62 -14.45 17.52
N MET A 60 5.62 -13.71 18.64
CA MET A 60 5.17 -14.24 19.93
C MET A 60 3.68 -14.60 19.90
N ILE A 61 2.84 -13.72 19.35
CA ILE A 61 1.40 -13.95 19.23
C ILE A 61 1.13 -15.12 18.27
N ALA A 62 1.79 -15.14 17.11
CA ALA A 62 1.65 -16.21 16.14
C ALA A 62 2.08 -17.58 16.71
N GLN A 63 3.13 -17.62 17.53
CA GLN A 63 3.53 -18.85 18.25
C GLN A 63 2.39 -19.37 19.14
N ARG A 64 1.73 -18.50 19.93
CA ARG A 64 0.61 -18.91 20.80
C ARG A 64 -0.60 -19.40 20.02
N LEU A 65 -0.93 -18.71 18.91
CA LEU A 65 -1.99 -19.14 18.00
C LEU A 65 -1.68 -20.53 17.41
N TYR A 66 -0.43 -20.77 17.01
CA TYR A 66 0.00 -22.07 16.49
C TYR A 66 -0.07 -23.18 17.55
N GLU A 67 0.46 -22.93 18.75
CA GLU A 67 0.44 -23.88 19.88
C GLU A 67 -0.99 -24.21 20.34
N SER A 68 -1.92 -23.27 20.17
CA SER A 68 -3.35 -23.47 20.43
C SER A 68 -4.09 -24.14 19.26
N GLY A 69 -3.39 -24.51 18.18
CA GLY A 69 -3.96 -25.18 17.01
C GLY A 69 -4.82 -24.27 16.10
N LEU A 70 -4.74 -22.95 16.26
CA LEU A 70 -5.60 -22.00 15.54
C LEU A 70 -5.06 -21.62 14.16
N ILE A 71 -3.73 -21.61 13.99
CA ILE A 71 -3.08 -21.34 12.70
C ILE A 71 -2.03 -22.41 12.39
N THR A 72 -1.64 -22.50 11.12
CA THR A 72 -0.48 -23.29 10.67
C THR A 72 0.85 -22.70 11.15
N TYR A 73 1.94 -23.44 10.94
CA TYR A 73 3.26 -23.04 11.41
C TYR A 73 3.68 -21.67 10.85
N MET A 74 3.97 -20.73 11.76
CA MET A 74 4.19 -19.31 11.45
C MET A 74 5.59 -18.96 10.92
N ARG A 75 6.51 -19.93 10.85
CA ARG A 75 7.86 -19.75 10.29
C ARG A 75 7.95 -20.48 8.96
N THR A 76 7.46 -19.82 7.91
CA THR A 76 7.32 -20.36 6.57
C THR A 76 7.61 -19.27 5.54
N ASP A 77 8.31 -19.64 4.48
CA ASP A 77 8.45 -18.85 3.25
C ASP A 77 7.52 -19.34 2.14
N SER A 78 6.66 -20.31 2.46
CA SER A 78 5.71 -20.90 1.52
C SER A 78 4.44 -20.08 1.40
N VAL A 79 3.94 -19.97 0.17
CA VAL A 79 2.61 -19.42 -0.14
C VAL A 79 1.61 -20.52 -0.53
N ASN A 80 2.00 -21.79 -0.38
CA ASN A 80 1.18 -22.92 -0.78
C ASN A 80 0.02 -23.15 0.21
N LEU A 81 -1.12 -23.58 -0.30
CA LEU A 81 -2.26 -24.04 0.49
C LEU A 81 -2.58 -25.48 0.09
N SER A 82 -2.84 -26.35 1.05
CA SER A 82 -3.30 -27.72 0.79
C SER A 82 -4.67 -27.74 0.12
N ASP A 83 -4.99 -28.84 -0.55
CA ASP A 83 -6.29 -29.05 -1.18
C ASP A 83 -7.45 -28.91 -0.18
N LEU A 84 -7.25 -29.35 1.06
CA LEU A 84 -8.21 -29.16 2.15
C LEU A 84 -8.44 -27.67 2.46
N ALA A 85 -7.36 -26.88 2.54
CA ALA A 85 -7.46 -25.46 2.78
C ALA A 85 -8.15 -24.72 1.61
N LEU A 86 -7.85 -25.12 0.37
CA LEU A 86 -8.49 -24.59 -0.83
C LEU A 86 -9.99 -24.90 -0.87
N GLY A 87 -10.37 -26.14 -0.55
CA GLY A 87 -11.78 -26.56 -0.49
C GLY A 87 -12.56 -25.83 0.59
N THR A 88 -12.03 -25.77 1.81
CA THR A 88 -12.70 -25.07 2.93
C THR A 88 -12.77 -23.55 2.70
N ALA A 89 -11.77 -22.95 2.06
CA ALA A 89 -11.82 -21.54 1.65
C ALA A 89 -12.91 -21.29 0.61
N LYS A 90 -13.07 -22.19 -0.38
CA LYS A 90 -14.17 -22.12 -1.34
C LYS A 90 -15.52 -22.12 -0.63
N GLU A 91 -15.76 -23.09 0.26
CA GLU A 91 -17.03 -23.21 1.01
C GLU A 91 -17.32 -21.94 1.82
N ALA A 92 -16.32 -21.41 2.53
CA ALA A 92 -16.47 -20.17 3.30
C ALA A 92 -16.80 -18.97 2.41
N ILE A 93 -16.16 -18.85 1.24
CA ILE A 93 -16.39 -17.74 0.31
C ILE A 93 -17.79 -17.83 -0.31
N VAL A 94 -18.15 -19.00 -0.83
CA VAL A 94 -19.43 -19.22 -1.51
C VAL A 94 -20.60 -19.02 -0.54
N SER A 95 -20.49 -19.54 0.68
CA SER A 95 -21.55 -19.40 1.70
C SER A 95 -21.73 -17.97 2.20
N THR A 96 -20.66 -17.17 2.27
CA THR A 96 -20.70 -15.82 2.85
C THR A 96 -20.91 -14.72 1.79
N TYR A 97 -20.24 -14.82 0.65
CA TYR A 97 -20.20 -13.78 -0.39
C TYR A 97 -20.89 -14.20 -1.69
N GLY A 98 -21.01 -15.50 -1.94
CA GLY A 98 -21.63 -16.07 -3.15
C GLY A 98 -20.62 -16.49 -4.21
N GLU A 99 -21.09 -17.31 -5.16
CA GLU A 99 -20.25 -17.99 -6.17
C GLU A 99 -19.39 -17.01 -7.00
N LYS A 100 -19.93 -15.82 -7.31
CA LYS A 100 -19.22 -14.79 -8.11
C LYS A 100 -17.93 -14.27 -7.45
N TYR A 101 -17.81 -14.40 -6.13
CA TYR A 101 -16.63 -13.96 -5.38
C TYR A 101 -15.55 -15.02 -5.27
N TYR A 102 -15.83 -16.28 -5.61
CA TYR A 102 -14.84 -17.34 -5.55
C TYR A 102 -14.03 -17.42 -6.84
N LYS A 103 -12.72 -17.58 -6.72
CA LYS A 103 -11.84 -17.91 -7.84
C LYS A 103 -10.71 -18.81 -7.35
N PHE A 104 -10.70 -20.06 -7.82
CA PHE A 104 -9.63 -21.00 -7.50
C PHE A 104 -8.27 -20.42 -7.91
N ARG A 105 -7.34 -20.36 -6.96
CA ARG A 105 -5.97 -19.88 -7.20
C ARG A 105 -4.97 -20.76 -6.48
N GLN A 106 -3.95 -21.18 -7.20
CA GLN A 106 -2.81 -21.88 -6.63
C GLN A 106 -1.59 -20.99 -6.69
N TYR A 107 -1.04 -20.65 -5.52
CA TYR A 107 0.18 -19.86 -5.40
C TYR A 107 1.35 -20.81 -5.17
N HIS A 108 2.42 -20.61 -5.93
CA HIS A 108 3.64 -21.41 -5.83
C HIS A 108 4.80 -20.55 -5.34
N THR A 109 5.54 -21.09 -4.38
CA THR A 109 6.77 -20.50 -3.86
C THR A 109 7.85 -20.55 -4.94
N LYS A 110 8.54 -19.43 -5.20
CA LYS A 110 9.54 -19.32 -6.29
C LYS A 110 10.99 -19.31 -5.81
N SER A 111 11.24 -19.30 -4.52
CA SER A 111 12.59 -19.19 -3.94
C SER A 111 13.34 -20.54 -4.01
N LYS A 112 14.52 -20.54 -4.66
CA LYS A 112 15.39 -21.72 -4.90
C LYS A 112 15.97 -22.42 -3.66
N GLY A 113 15.45 -22.14 -2.47
CA GLY A 113 15.89 -22.75 -1.21
C GLY A 113 14.82 -22.68 -0.13
N ALA A 114 13.55 -22.54 -0.53
CA ALA A 114 12.42 -22.56 0.39
C ALA A 114 12.30 -23.91 1.07
N GLN A 115 11.84 -23.90 2.33
CA GLN A 115 11.43 -25.14 3.00
C GLN A 115 10.05 -25.52 2.45
N GLU A 116 10.02 -26.04 1.22
CA GLU A 116 8.80 -26.31 0.43
C GLU A 116 7.83 -27.32 1.07
N ALA A 117 8.23 -27.97 2.18
CA ALA A 117 7.38 -28.91 2.92
C ALA A 117 6.33 -28.23 3.82
N HIS A 118 6.35 -26.90 3.97
CA HIS A 118 5.39 -26.18 4.81
C HIS A 118 4.30 -25.47 3.97
N GLU A 119 3.11 -25.38 4.55
CA GLU A 119 2.05 -24.51 4.02
C GLU A 119 2.32 -23.03 4.38
N ALA A 120 1.56 -22.15 3.74
CA ALA A 120 1.44 -20.75 4.16
C ALA A 120 0.85 -20.62 5.56
N ILE A 121 0.99 -19.44 6.15
CA ILE A 121 0.34 -19.08 7.42
C ILE A 121 -1.14 -18.82 7.14
N ARG A 122 -1.99 -19.70 7.65
CA ARG A 122 -3.45 -19.68 7.48
C ARG A 122 -4.13 -20.19 8.75
N PRO A 123 -5.44 -19.97 8.94
CA PRO A 123 -6.20 -20.68 9.96
C PRO A 123 -6.15 -22.19 9.74
N THR A 124 -6.11 -22.96 10.81
CA THR A 124 -6.28 -24.42 10.74
C THR A 124 -7.68 -24.77 10.23
N PHE A 125 -8.70 -24.04 10.73
CA PHE A 125 -10.11 -24.15 10.32
C PHE A 125 -10.63 -22.78 9.89
N ILE A 126 -10.72 -22.54 8.58
CA ILE A 126 -11.11 -21.21 8.04
C ILE A 126 -12.56 -20.82 8.35
N SER A 127 -13.41 -21.81 8.64
CA SER A 127 -14.80 -21.65 9.07
C SER A 127 -14.93 -20.96 10.43
N ASN A 128 -13.91 -21.03 11.27
CA ASN A 128 -13.90 -20.36 12.58
C ASN A 128 -13.65 -18.86 12.37
N ALA A 129 -14.73 -18.08 12.22
CA ALA A 129 -14.66 -16.63 12.08
C ALA A 129 -14.14 -15.95 13.35
N GLU A 130 -14.47 -16.52 14.51
CA GLU A 130 -14.09 -16.02 15.83
C GLU A 130 -13.32 -17.10 16.59
N ILE A 131 -12.44 -16.66 17.48
CA ILE A 131 -11.64 -17.51 18.37
C ILE A 131 -11.73 -16.97 19.80
N SER A 132 -11.68 -17.86 20.78
CA SER A 132 -11.54 -17.48 22.18
C SER A 132 -10.05 -17.34 22.51
N ALA A 133 -9.55 -16.10 22.51
CA ALA A 133 -8.15 -15.78 22.73
C ALA A 133 -8.01 -14.36 23.32
N THR A 134 -6.79 -13.87 23.53
CA THR A 134 -6.60 -12.46 23.93
C THR A 134 -6.96 -11.50 22.79
N PRO A 135 -7.29 -10.22 23.07
CA PRO A 135 -7.61 -9.26 22.00
C PRO A 135 -6.51 -9.08 20.95
N GLN A 136 -5.24 -9.28 21.32
CA GLN A 136 -4.12 -9.21 20.38
C GLN A 136 -4.03 -10.43 19.48
N GLU A 137 -4.28 -11.63 20.04
CA GLU A 137 -4.36 -12.89 19.29
C GLU A 137 -5.55 -12.89 18.33
N MET A 138 -6.72 -12.42 18.77
CA MET A 138 -7.90 -12.28 17.90
C MET A 138 -7.61 -11.38 16.69
N LYS A 139 -6.97 -10.22 16.88
CA LYS A 139 -6.62 -9.31 15.79
C LYS A 139 -5.64 -9.91 14.79
N LEU A 140 -4.62 -10.63 15.27
CA LEU A 140 -3.66 -11.28 14.38
C LEU A 140 -4.29 -12.45 13.62
N TYR A 141 -5.12 -13.25 14.30
CA TYR A 141 -5.89 -14.33 13.68
C TYR A 141 -6.84 -13.81 12.61
N GLU A 142 -7.58 -12.73 12.90
CA GLU A 142 -8.49 -12.09 11.94
C GLU A 142 -7.73 -11.60 10.71
N LEU A 143 -6.56 -10.98 10.90
CA LEU A 143 -5.69 -10.55 9.81
C LEU A 143 -5.28 -11.73 8.92
N ILE A 144 -4.82 -12.83 9.53
CA ILE A 144 -4.42 -14.06 8.84
C ILE A 144 -5.62 -14.65 8.06
N ARG A 145 -6.77 -14.78 8.72
CA ARG A 145 -8.00 -15.32 8.12
C ARG A 145 -8.48 -14.50 6.93
N LYS A 146 -8.56 -13.17 7.06
CA LYS A 146 -8.97 -12.28 5.97
C LYS A 146 -8.04 -12.41 4.77
N ARG A 147 -6.72 -12.53 4.99
CA ARG A 147 -5.74 -12.74 3.93
C ARG A 147 -5.93 -14.09 3.23
N THR A 148 -6.14 -15.17 3.98
CA THR A 148 -6.39 -16.51 3.42
C THR A 148 -7.67 -16.54 2.59
N ILE A 149 -8.76 -15.91 3.06
CA ILE A 149 -10.02 -15.82 2.30
C ILE A 149 -9.80 -15.00 1.03
N ALA A 150 -9.27 -13.78 1.16
CA ALA A 150 -9.07 -12.87 0.03
C ALA A 150 -8.20 -13.48 -1.07
N CYS A 151 -7.18 -14.27 -0.72
CA CYS A 151 -6.30 -14.90 -1.71
C CYS A 151 -7.01 -15.92 -2.62
N GLN A 152 -8.19 -16.43 -2.24
CA GLN A 152 -9.05 -17.33 -3.03
C GLN A 152 -10.28 -16.63 -3.61
N MET A 153 -10.35 -15.30 -3.51
CA MET A 153 -11.43 -14.51 -4.08
C MET A 153 -11.14 -14.06 -5.52
N ALA A 154 -12.21 -13.70 -6.22
CA ALA A 154 -12.17 -13.11 -7.54
C ALA A 154 -11.40 -11.78 -7.55
N ASP A 155 -10.88 -11.41 -8.74
CA ASP A 155 -10.22 -10.12 -8.93
C ASP A 155 -11.22 -9.00 -8.64
N ALA A 156 -10.73 -7.86 -8.12
CA ALA A 156 -11.49 -6.64 -8.18
C ALA A 156 -11.42 -6.08 -9.59
N GLU A 157 -12.55 -5.69 -10.14
CA GLU A 157 -12.68 -5.08 -11.46
C GLU A 157 -13.00 -3.60 -11.29
N LEU A 158 -12.22 -2.77 -11.98
CA LEU A 158 -12.34 -1.33 -11.95
C LEU A 158 -12.41 -0.80 -13.39
N GLU A 159 -13.11 0.30 -13.59
CA GLU A 159 -13.01 1.12 -14.79
C GLU A 159 -12.13 2.33 -14.46
N ARG A 160 -10.94 2.41 -15.06
CA ARG A 160 -10.09 3.59 -14.97
C ARG A 160 -10.43 4.53 -16.12
N THR A 161 -10.81 5.75 -15.78
CA THR A 161 -10.99 6.85 -16.75
C THR A 161 -9.80 7.79 -16.64
N THR A 162 -9.17 8.08 -17.78
CA THR A 162 -8.11 9.07 -17.91
C THR A 162 -8.59 10.14 -18.87
N ILE A 163 -8.64 11.38 -18.38
CA ILE A 163 -9.06 12.56 -19.13
C ILE A 163 -7.82 13.39 -19.39
N SER A 164 -7.55 13.70 -20.66
CA SER A 164 -6.56 14.68 -21.06
C SER A 164 -7.25 16.00 -21.34
N VAL A 165 -6.78 17.07 -20.72
CA VAL A 165 -7.28 18.43 -20.92
C VAL A 165 -6.21 19.24 -21.64
N GLY A 166 -6.54 19.71 -22.85
CA GLY A 166 -5.72 20.61 -23.63
C GLY A 166 -5.82 22.06 -23.16
N ILE A 167 -4.82 22.86 -23.54
CA ILE A 167 -4.73 24.28 -23.20
C ILE A 167 -4.47 25.04 -24.50
N GLY A 168 -5.46 25.72 -25.07
CA GLY A 168 -5.30 26.72 -26.15
C GLY A 168 -4.17 26.50 -27.16
N GLY A 169 -4.12 25.35 -27.86
CA GLY A 169 -3.10 25.06 -28.87
C GLY A 169 -1.66 24.82 -28.35
N LYS A 170 -1.44 24.82 -27.03
CA LYS A 170 -0.17 24.48 -26.37
C LYS A 170 0.09 22.97 -26.43
N ARG A 171 1.36 22.60 -26.22
CA ARG A 171 1.81 21.21 -26.20
C ARG A 171 1.50 20.52 -24.88
N GLU A 172 1.55 21.26 -23.79
CA GLU A 172 1.29 20.81 -22.44
C GLU A 172 -0.18 20.46 -22.25
N LYS A 173 -0.45 19.45 -21.40
CA LYS A 173 -1.80 18.98 -21.09
C LYS A 173 -1.92 18.70 -19.61
N PHE A 174 -3.12 18.92 -19.06
CA PHE A 174 -3.47 18.38 -17.75
C PHE A 174 -4.03 16.97 -17.90
N VAL A 175 -3.79 16.13 -16.90
CA VAL A 175 -4.30 14.76 -16.88
C VAL A 175 -5.04 14.55 -15.57
N ALA A 176 -6.30 14.15 -15.67
CA ALA A 176 -7.09 13.68 -14.54
C ALA A 176 -7.32 12.18 -14.68
N THR A 177 -7.14 11.43 -13.59
CA THR A 177 -7.41 9.98 -13.55
C THR A 177 -8.37 9.69 -12.41
N GLY A 178 -9.38 8.87 -12.67
CA GLY A 178 -10.30 8.36 -11.67
C GLY A 178 -10.55 6.87 -11.89
N GLU A 179 -10.89 6.16 -10.82
CA GLU A 179 -11.24 4.74 -10.88
C GLU A 179 -12.62 4.53 -10.26
N VAL A 180 -13.44 3.71 -10.90
CA VAL A 180 -14.70 3.24 -10.34
C VAL A 180 -14.62 1.74 -10.17
N ILE A 181 -14.89 1.24 -8.97
CA ILE A 181 -15.00 -0.20 -8.72
C ILE A 181 -16.30 -0.69 -9.35
N THR A 182 -16.18 -1.53 -10.38
CA THR A 182 -17.34 -2.19 -11.02
C THR A 182 -17.66 -3.52 -10.36
N PHE A 183 -16.65 -4.16 -9.76
CA PHE A 183 -16.78 -5.33 -8.91
C PHE A 183 -15.66 -5.32 -7.86
N ASP A 184 -16.02 -5.36 -6.59
CA ASP A 184 -15.09 -5.27 -5.46
C ASP A 184 -14.24 -6.54 -5.27
N GLY A 185 -14.75 -7.72 -5.62
CA GLY A 185 -14.02 -8.97 -5.53
C GLY A 185 -13.38 -9.16 -4.15
N PHE A 186 -12.08 -9.43 -4.10
CA PHE A 186 -11.33 -9.59 -2.84
C PHE A 186 -11.25 -8.32 -1.96
N LEU A 187 -11.45 -7.12 -2.53
CA LEU A 187 -11.35 -5.85 -1.79
C LEU A 187 -12.45 -5.67 -0.74
N GLU A 188 -13.52 -6.47 -0.83
CA GLU A 188 -14.58 -6.57 0.18
C GLU A 188 -14.04 -7.08 1.53
N VAL A 189 -13.01 -7.93 1.50
CA VAL A 189 -12.47 -8.61 2.69
C VAL A 189 -11.10 -8.07 3.09
N TYR A 190 -10.26 -7.73 2.11
CA TYR A 190 -8.87 -7.38 2.37
C TYR A 190 -8.31 -6.34 1.39
N ARG A 191 -7.64 -5.32 1.94
CA ARG A 191 -6.84 -4.35 1.17
C ARG A 191 -5.43 -4.31 1.75
N GLU A 192 -4.41 -4.50 0.92
CA GLU A 192 -3.02 -4.32 1.37
C GLU A 192 -2.74 -2.88 1.78
N SER A 193 -1.93 -2.72 2.82
CA SER A 193 -1.47 -1.41 3.24
C SER A 193 -0.18 -1.05 2.50
N LEU A 194 -0.10 0.17 1.97
CA LEU A 194 1.11 0.73 1.37
C LEU A 194 2.00 1.34 2.47
N ASP A 195 3.32 1.27 2.29
CA ASP A 195 4.31 1.79 3.25
C ASP A 195 4.39 3.33 3.25
N ASP A 196 4.02 3.95 2.13
CA ASP A 196 4.15 5.39 1.94
C ASP A 196 2.78 6.07 2.04
N GLU A 197 2.65 7.00 2.98
CA GLU A 197 1.42 7.79 3.12
C GLU A 197 1.22 8.72 1.91
N ASN A 198 2.28 9.05 1.19
CA ASN A 198 2.21 9.89 -0.01
C ASN A 198 1.52 9.19 -1.20
N GLU A 199 1.44 7.86 -1.22
CA GLU A 199 0.66 7.13 -2.24
C GLU A 199 -0.86 7.15 -1.97
N LYS A 200 -1.29 7.58 -0.77
CA LYS A 200 -2.71 7.75 -0.44
C LYS A 200 -3.34 8.97 -1.14
N GLU A 201 -2.53 9.91 -1.66
CA GLU A 201 -3.01 11.16 -2.28
C GLU A 201 -3.53 11.00 -3.72
N GLN A 202 -3.39 9.83 -4.35
CA GLN A 202 -4.27 9.50 -5.50
C GLN A 202 -5.60 9.01 -4.95
N ASP A 203 -6.36 9.95 -4.40
CA ASP A 203 -7.78 9.74 -4.17
C ASP A 203 -8.36 9.39 -5.54
N ASN A 204 -8.71 8.11 -5.74
CA ASN A 204 -9.32 7.57 -6.95
C ASN A 204 -10.78 8.05 -7.00
N GLY A 205 -10.95 9.37 -6.94
CA GLY A 205 -12.23 10.02 -6.89
C GLY A 205 -13.02 9.76 -8.17
N LEU A 206 -14.33 9.81 -8.01
CA LEU A 206 -15.24 9.76 -9.14
C LEU A 206 -15.01 11.02 -10.01
N LEU A 207 -14.57 10.82 -11.25
CA LEU A 207 -14.52 11.92 -12.21
C LEU A 207 -15.94 12.27 -12.69
N PRO A 208 -16.25 13.56 -12.91
CA PRO A 208 -17.52 13.96 -13.47
C PRO A 208 -17.67 13.43 -14.90
N HIS A 209 -18.92 13.27 -15.35
CA HIS A 209 -19.19 12.90 -16.72
C HIS A 209 -18.87 14.08 -17.65
N VAL A 210 -17.93 13.87 -18.59
CA VAL A 210 -17.55 14.84 -19.62
C VAL A 210 -17.58 14.19 -21.00
N LYS A 211 -17.61 15.00 -22.06
CA LYS A 211 -17.54 14.58 -23.47
C LYS A 211 -16.31 15.16 -24.13
N LEU A 212 -15.88 14.52 -25.21
CA LEU A 212 -14.81 15.01 -26.06
C LEU A 212 -15.15 16.42 -26.57
N ASN A 213 -14.16 17.32 -26.55
CA ASN A 213 -14.30 18.74 -26.91
C ASN A 213 -15.19 19.57 -25.98
N ASP A 214 -15.58 19.07 -24.81
CA ASP A 214 -16.23 19.92 -23.81
C ASP A 214 -15.27 21.06 -23.40
N ASN A 215 -15.80 22.27 -23.34
CA ASN A 215 -15.10 23.44 -22.82
C ASN A 215 -15.15 23.43 -21.29
N LEU A 216 -13.99 23.59 -20.66
CA LEU A 216 -13.86 23.72 -19.22
C LEU A 216 -13.55 25.16 -18.84
N SER A 217 -14.19 25.63 -17.78
CA SER A 217 -13.83 26.88 -17.13
C SER A 217 -12.71 26.61 -16.12
N MET A 218 -11.55 27.23 -16.32
CA MET A 218 -10.48 27.21 -15.33
C MET A 218 -10.87 28.09 -14.14
N ILE A 219 -10.97 27.46 -12.96
CA ILE A 219 -11.25 28.14 -11.69
C ILE A 219 -9.93 28.67 -11.10
N GLU A 220 -8.98 27.76 -10.94
CA GLU A 220 -7.62 28.08 -10.52
C GLU A 220 -6.61 27.12 -11.15
N MET A 221 -5.36 27.55 -11.25
CA MET A 221 -4.22 26.71 -11.63
C MET A 221 -3.09 26.93 -10.62
N VAL A 222 -2.61 25.85 -10.02
CA VAL A 222 -1.67 25.89 -8.90
C VAL A 222 -0.35 25.22 -9.28
N ALA A 223 0.74 25.98 -9.24
CA ALA A 223 2.10 25.43 -9.30
C ALA A 223 2.68 25.36 -7.88
N THR A 224 2.99 24.15 -7.42
CA THR A 224 3.57 23.92 -6.10
C THR A 224 5.04 23.56 -6.24
N GLU A 225 5.93 24.30 -5.59
CA GLU A 225 7.33 23.93 -5.47
C GLU A 225 7.45 22.60 -4.71
N ARG A 226 8.25 21.68 -5.25
CA ARG A 226 8.49 20.36 -4.65
C ARG A 226 9.99 20.10 -4.64
N PHE A 227 10.45 19.46 -3.58
CA PHE A 227 11.84 19.06 -3.42
C PHE A 227 11.99 17.55 -3.49
N ALA A 228 13.15 17.09 -3.94
CA ALA A 228 13.50 15.68 -3.82
C ALA A 228 13.52 15.26 -2.34
N GLN A 229 12.85 14.16 -2.03
CA GLN A 229 12.89 13.56 -0.71
C GLN A 229 14.03 12.54 -0.65
N ARG A 230 14.71 12.46 0.50
CA ARG A 230 15.65 11.37 0.75
C ARG A 230 14.89 10.05 0.87
N PRO A 231 15.53 8.90 0.60
CA PRO A 231 14.94 7.61 0.92
C PRO A 231 14.49 7.55 2.39
N PRO A 232 13.27 7.06 2.68
CA PRO A 232 12.78 6.98 4.04
C PRO A 232 13.61 5.98 4.85
N ARG A 233 13.74 6.22 6.16
CA ARG A 233 14.37 5.24 7.05
C ARG A 233 13.53 3.98 7.18
N TYR A 234 14.21 2.87 7.49
CA TYR A 234 13.55 1.59 7.72
C TYR A 234 12.73 1.61 9.01
N THR A 235 11.48 1.15 8.90
CA THR A 235 10.77 0.48 10.01
C THR A 235 11.28 -0.96 10.15
N GLU A 236 10.93 -1.65 11.23
CA GLU A 236 11.20 -3.10 11.31
C GLU A 236 10.59 -3.86 10.12
N ALA A 237 9.34 -3.56 9.75
CA ALA A 237 8.65 -4.18 8.63
C ALA A 237 9.36 -3.98 7.27
N SER A 238 9.75 -2.75 6.95
CA SER A 238 10.47 -2.45 5.71
C SER A 238 11.90 -3.02 5.73
N LEU A 239 12.52 -3.18 6.91
CA LEU A 239 13.78 -3.90 7.04
C LEU A 239 13.61 -5.40 6.81
N VAL A 240 12.54 -6.03 7.32
CA VAL A 240 12.20 -7.44 7.02
C VAL A 240 12.03 -7.63 5.52
N ARG A 241 11.25 -6.75 4.86
CA ARG A 241 11.08 -6.78 3.40
C ARG A 241 12.43 -6.70 2.69
N ARG A 242 13.28 -5.76 3.12
CA ARG A 242 14.59 -5.57 2.49
C ARG A 242 15.52 -6.76 2.67
N LEU A 243 15.51 -7.38 3.85
CA LEU A 243 16.27 -8.60 4.14
C LEU A 243 15.83 -9.75 3.22
N GLU A 244 14.52 -9.94 3.08
CA GLU A 244 13.94 -10.95 2.17
C GLU A 244 14.30 -10.71 0.70
N GLU A 245 14.14 -9.48 0.20
CA GLU A 245 14.51 -9.09 -1.18
C GLU A 245 15.99 -9.38 -1.49
N LEU A 246 16.87 -9.17 -0.51
CA LEU A 246 18.31 -9.43 -0.64
C LEU A 246 18.68 -10.90 -0.42
N GLY A 247 17.71 -11.76 -0.07
CA GLY A 247 17.96 -13.17 0.28
C GLY A 247 18.72 -13.36 1.60
N ILE A 248 18.77 -12.32 2.45
CA ILE A 248 19.46 -12.31 3.74
C ILE A 248 18.45 -12.64 4.84
N GLY A 249 18.78 -13.64 5.65
CA GLY A 249 17.87 -14.13 6.70
C GLY A 249 16.82 -15.10 6.17
N ARG A 250 16.03 -15.65 7.09
CA ARG A 250 15.00 -16.67 6.88
C ARG A 250 13.82 -16.37 7.81
N PRO A 251 12.65 -17.00 7.60
CA PRO A 251 11.51 -16.89 8.53
C PRO A 251 11.87 -17.00 10.01
N SER A 252 12.81 -17.87 10.36
CA SER A 252 13.27 -18.06 11.74
C SER A 252 14.21 -16.97 12.26
N THR A 253 14.79 -16.13 11.40
CA THR A 253 15.84 -15.17 11.78
C THR A 253 15.44 -13.71 11.61
N TYR A 254 14.36 -13.36 10.90
CA TYR A 254 13.98 -11.95 10.71
C TYR A 254 13.81 -11.19 12.03
N ALA A 255 12.90 -11.64 12.90
CA ALA A 255 12.66 -11.00 14.18
C ALA A 255 13.87 -11.09 15.14
N PRO A 256 14.54 -12.25 15.30
CA PRO A 256 15.75 -12.33 16.12
C PRO A 256 16.90 -11.42 15.66
N THR A 257 17.12 -11.27 14.35
CA THR A 257 18.16 -10.36 13.81
C THR A 257 17.84 -8.92 14.20
N ILE A 258 16.61 -8.47 13.95
CA ILE A 258 16.16 -7.11 14.28
C ILE A 258 16.21 -6.86 15.79
N GLN A 259 15.83 -7.85 16.61
CA GLN A 259 15.93 -7.76 18.06
C GLN A 259 17.39 -7.69 18.52
N THR A 260 18.28 -8.47 17.91
CA THR A 260 19.70 -8.53 18.29
C THR A 260 20.40 -7.21 18.02
N ILE A 261 20.19 -6.61 16.84
CA ILE A 261 20.81 -5.32 16.51
C ILE A 261 20.30 -4.18 17.39
N GLN A 262 19.04 -4.25 17.84
CA GLN A 262 18.48 -3.31 18.81
C GLN A 262 19.03 -3.53 20.22
N ASN A 263 19.06 -4.78 20.70
CA ASN A 263 19.54 -5.11 22.06
C ASN A 263 21.04 -4.82 22.24
N ARG A 264 21.84 -4.96 21.18
CA ARG A 264 23.27 -4.61 21.19
C ARG A 264 23.51 -3.10 21.04
N GLY A 265 22.45 -2.32 20.87
CA GLY A 265 22.53 -0.88 20.74
C GLY A 265 23.03 -0.38 19.38
N TYR A 266 23.17 -1.22 18.35
CA TYR A 266 23.57 -0.74 17.02
C TYR A 266 22.48 0.09 16.36
N VAL A 267 21.21 -0.20 16.61
CA VAL A 267 20.11 0.64 16.13
C VAL A 267 19.11 0.83 17.24
N ALA A 268 18.48 2.00 17.27
CA ALA A 268 17.38 2.29 18.18
C ALA A 268 16.14 2.69 17.38
N LYS A 269 14.96 2.31 17.90
CA LYS A 269 13.72 2.94 17.50
C LYS A 269 13.66 4.31 18.13
N SER A 270 13.64 5.34 17.31
CA SER A 270 13.54 6.71 17.79
C SER A 270 12.71 7.54 16.82
N ASP A 271 12.18 8.62 17.36
CA ASP A 271 11.66 9.71 16.57
C ASP A 271 12.80 10.68 16.25
N LYS A 272 12.81 11.20 15.03
CA LYS A 272 13.59 12.35 14.63
C LYS A 272 12.62 13.45 14.26
N GLU A 273 12.71 14.57 14.94
CA GLU A 273 11.95 15.76 14.57
C GLU A 273 12.37 16.23 13.17
N GLY A 274 11.36 16.61 12.39
CA GLY A 274 11.62 17.24 11.10
C GLY A 274 12.02 18.69 11.27
N VAL A 275 12.56 19.26 10.21
CA VAL A 275 12.90 20.67 10.14
C VAL A 275 11.84 21.36 9.29
N GLU A 276 11.41 22.54 9.73
CA GLU A 276 10.52 23.37 8.94
C GLU A 276 11.26 23.90 7.70
N ARG A 277 10.63 23.77 6.53
CA ARG A 277 11.13 24.32 5.28
C ARG A 277 10.02 25.07 4.58
N SER A 278 10.32 26.26 4.09
CA SER A 278 9.43 27.03 3.24
C SER A 278 9.40 26.49 1.81
N TYR A 279 8.24 26.56 1.18
CA TYR A 279 8.08 26.28 -0.25
C TYR A 279 7.08 27.27 -0.86
N THR A 280 7.28 27.56 -2.14
CA THR A 280 6.44 28.52 -2.86
C THR A 280 5.25 27.83 -3.55
N ILE A 281 4.08 28.45 -3.43
CA ILE A 281 2.90 28.14 -4.23
C ILE A 281 2.58 29.35 -5.08
N LEU A 282 2.47 29.13 -6.39
CA LEU A 282 1.95 30.11 -7.33
C LEU A 282 0.54 29.69 -7.73
N THR A 283 -0.41 30.60 -7.63
CA THR A 283 -1.81 30.36 -8.00
C THR A 283 -2.23 31.37 -9.04
N LEU A 284 -2.60 30.88 -10.22
CA LEU A 284 -3.34 31.66 -11.21
C LEU A 284 -4.84 31.53 -10.91
N SER A 285 -5.48 32.66 -10.62
CA SER A 285 -6.93 32.76 -10.43
C SER A 285 -7.40 34.15 -10.85
N ASN A 286 -8.59 34.27 -11.45
CA ASN A 286 -9.13 35.56 -11.91
C ASN A 286 -8.18 36.37 -12.82
N GLY A 287 -7.31 35.70 -13.58
CA GLY A 287 -6.36 36.35 -14.49
C GLY A 287 -5.08 36.90 -13.83
N GLU A 288 -4.91 36.71 -12.53
CA GLU A 288 -3.73 37.16 -11.78
C GLU A 288 -2.97 35.96 -11.20
N VAL A 289 -1.63 36.04 -11.23
CA VAL A 289 -0.75 35.06 -10.59
C VAL A 289 -0.35 35.62 -9.24
N ASN A 290 -0.77 34.92 -8.18
CA ASN A 290 -0.45 35.25 -6.80
C ASN A 290 0.57 34.27 -6.25
N GLU A 291 1.52 34.78 -5.47
CA GLU A 291 2.51 33.99 -4.77
C GLU A 291 2.17 33.86 -3.29
N LYS A 292 2.26 32.64 -2.76
CA LYS A 292 2.16 32.37 -1.34
C LYS A 292 3.29 31.46 -0.88
N ILE A 293 4.02 31.90 0.14
CA ILE A 293 4.99 31.06 0.84
C ILE A 293 4.23 30.26 1.90
N LYS A 294 4.38 28.93 1.85
CA LYS A 294 3.93 28.02 2.90
C LYS A 294 5.13 27.32 3.51
N SER A 295 4.92 26.64 4.64
CA SER A 295 5.93 25.79 5.24
C SER A 295 5.42 24.35 5.39
N GLU A 296 6.38 23.43 5.31
CA GLU A 296 6.17 22.00 5.56
C GLU A 296 7.28 21.49 6.50
N ILE A 297 6.97 20.44 7.27
CA ILE A 297 7.96 19.76 8.09
C ILE A 297 8.58 18.65 7.25
N VAL A 298 9.91 18.69 7.04
CA VAL A 298 10.63 17.68 6.25
C VAL A 298 11.65 16.91 7.07
N GLY A 299 11.90 15.67 6.67
CA GLY A 299 12.92 14.82 7.27
C GLY A 299 12.58 14.29 8.66
N ALA A 300 11.32 14.43 9.09
CA ALA A 300 10.78 13.78 10.27
C ALA A 300 10.73 12.26 10.03
N ASP A 301 11.20 11.49 11.02
CA ASP A 301 11.11 10.04 11.02
C ASP A 301 10.43 9.64 12.33
N ARG A 302 9.26 8.99 12.26
CA ARG A 302 8.55 8.50 13.45
C ARG A 302 8.66 6.98 13.55
N ASN A 303 9.05 6.48 14.71
CA ASN A 303 9.18 5.06 15.03
C ASN A 303 10.02 4.30 13.97
N LYS A 304 11.12 4.92 13.52
CA LYS A 304 12.06 4.35 12.54
C LYS A 304 13.31 3.85 13.25
N LEU A 305 14.01 2.93 12.60
CA LEU A 305 15.32 2.45 13.02
C LEU A 305 16.37 3.51 12.69
N ILE A 306 17.08 3.99 13.71
CA ILE A 306 18.15 4.98 13.61
C ILE A 306 19.45 4.36 14.13
N PRO A 307 20.58 4.48 13.41
CA PRO A 307 21.91 4.15 13.92
C PRO A 307 22.23 4.90 15.21
N THR A 308 23.01 4.29 16.10
CA THR A 308 23.50 4.94 17.32
C THR A 308 25.00 5.24 17.18
N ASP A 309 25.61 5.82 18.21
CA ASP A 309 27.07 6.04 18.22
C ASP A 309 27.87 4.72 18.26
N ILE A 310 27.22 3.59 18.57
CA ILE A 310 27.82 2.26 18.61
C ILE A 310 27.73 1.56 17.24
N GLY A 311 26.83 2.00 16.34
CA GLY A 311 26.65 1.43 15.00
C GLY A 311 25.70 2.22 14.12
#